data_AF-A0A431INL9-F1
#
_entry.id   AF-A0A431INL9-F1
#
_cell.length_a   1.000
_cell.length_b   1.000
_cell.length_c   1.000
_cell.angle_alpha   90.00
_cell.angle_beta   90.00
_cell.angle_gamma   90.00
#
_symmetry.space_group_name_H-M   'P 1'
#
loop_
_entity.id
_entity.type
_entity.pdbx_description
1 polymer ?
#
loop_
_entity_poly.entity_id
_entity_poly.type
_entity_poly.pdbx_seq_one_letter_code
_entity_poly.pdbx_strand_id
1 'polypeptide(L)'
;MSDQGTPEDIDAAERSEAEEIRSRIADLPNALGLAARLNSGVLEAGAALDMRTTHLVRVAAMAATGMPKMGWEVNLELMEDEVGVDDIEAVLAVIAPIIGTSRYLQAVTTLVTD
;
A
#
# COMPACT_ATOMS: atom_id res chain seq x y z
N MET A 1 -25.57 -42.13 -15.41
CA MET A 1 -25.50 -41.12 -16.48
C MET A 1 -24.53 -40.06 -16.00
N SER A 2 -23.31 -40.06 -16.53
CA SER A 2 -22.35 -39.00 -16.28
C SER A 2 -22.44 -38.06 -17.46
N ASP A 3 -23.03 -36.90 -17.21
CA ASP A 3 -23.14 -35.80 -18.16
C ASP A 3 -21.75 -35.18 -18.33
N GLN A 4 -20.95 -35.75 -19.23
CA GLN A 4 -19.73 -35.11 -19.70
C GLN A 4 -20.13 -34.25 -20.89
N GLY A 5 -20.27 -32.94 -20.66
CA GLY A 5 -20.59 -31.95 -21.68
C GLY A 5 -19.67 -32.10 -22.90
N THR A 6 -20.17 -31.72 -24.08
CA THR A 6 -19.40 -31.87 -25.31
C THR A 6 -18.15 -30.99 -25.29
N PRO A 7 -17.09 -31.30 -26.07
CA PRO A 7 -15.87 -30.50 -26.09
C PRO A 7 -16.09 -29.01 -26.38
N GLU A 8 -17.15 -28.66 -27.12
CA GLU A 8 -17.55 -27.28 -27.39
C GLU A 8 -18.19 -26.60 -26.16
N ASP A 9 -18.91 -27.35 -25.32
CA ASP A 9 -19.50 -26.85 -24.07
C ASP A 9 -18.42 -26.53 -23.03
N ILE A 10 -17.35 -27.34 -22.99
CA ILE A 10 -16.21 -27.13 -22.08
C ILE A 10 -15.44 -25.85 -22.47
N ASP A 11 -15.13 -25.67 -23.76
CA ASP A 11 -14.42 -24.48 -24.24
C ASP A 11 -15.25 -23.19 -24.10
N ALA A 12 -16.58 -23.27 -24.23
CA ALA A 12 -17.47 -22.14 -23.95
C ALA A 12 -17.52 -21.78 -22.46
N ALA A 13 -17.54 -22.78 -21.57
CA ALA A 13 -17.51 -22.58 -20.13
C ALA A 13 -16.18 -21.96 -19.66
N GLU A 14 -15.05 -22.47 -20.15
CA GLU A 14 -13.71 -21.92 -19.86
C GLU A 14 -13.57 -20.47 -20.34
N ARG A 15 -14.10 -20.14 -21.53
CA ARG A 15 -14.13 -18.76 -22.03
C ARG A 15 -14.99 -17.83 -21.17
N SER A 16 -16.13 -18.32 -20.67
CA SER A 16 -17.01 -17.58 -19.75
C SER A 16 -16.34 -17.32 -18.41
N GLU A 17 -15.68 -18.33 -17.83
CA GLU A 17 -14.95 -18.19 -16.57
C GLU A 17 -13.77 -17.21 -16.71
N ALA A 18 -13.03 -17.28 -17.81
CA ALA A 18 -11.95 -16.34 -18.10
C ALA A 18 -12.44 -14.90 -18.23
N GLU A 19 -13.64 -14.68 -18.79
CA GLU A 19 -14.25 -13.35 -18.88
C GLU A 19 -14.73 -12.82 -17.53
N GLU A 20 -15.32 -13.68 -16.69
CA GLU A 20 -15.67 -13.32 -15.31
C GLU A 20 -14.43 -12.90 -14.51
N ILE A 21 -13.34 -13.66 -14.61
CA ILE A 21 -12.06 -13.33 -13.95
C ILE A 21 -11.55 -11.97 -14.44
N ARG A 22 -11.55 -11.72 -15.76
CA ARG A 22 -11.12 -10.43 -16.32
C ARG A 22 -11.99 -9.27 -15.84
N SER A 23 -13.31 -9.42 -15.84
CA SER A 23 -14.25 -8.42 -15.34
C SER A 23 -13.98 -8.10 -13.87
N ARG A 24 -13.84 -9.14 -13.03
CA ARG A 24 -13.56 -8.97 -11.60
C ARG A 24 -12.22 -8.30 -11.34
N ILE A 25 -11.19 -8.60 -12.13
CA ILE A 25 -9.88 -7.93 -12.05
C ILE A 25 -9.99 -6.46 -12.46
N ALA A 26 -10.75 -6.15 -13.52
CA ALA A 26 -10.98 -4.78 -13.97
C ALA A 26 -11.71 -3.91 -12.92
N ASP A 27 -12.56 -4.53 -12.11
CA ASP A 27 -13.29 -3.88 -11.01
C ASP A 27 -12.48 -3.75 -9.71
N LEU A 28 -11.27 -4.35 -9.63
CA LEU A 28 -10.43 -4.21 -8.44
C LEU A 28 -9.95 -2.76 -8.29
N PRO A 29 -9.95 -2.21 -7.05
CA PRO A 29 -9.41 -0.88 -6.82
C PRO A 29 -7.93 -0.85 -7.18
N ASN A 30 -7.51 0.21 -7.88
CA ASN A 30 -6.08 0.49 -8.08
C ASN A 30 -5.39 0.76 -6.73
N ALA A 31 -4.05 0.83 -6.72
CA ALA A 31 -3.27 0.96 -5.49
C ALA A 31 -3.71 2.16 -4.63
N LEU A 32 -4.00 3.31 -5.25
CA LEU A 32 -4.51 4.50 -4.57
C LEU A 32 -5.91 4.27 -3.98
N GLY A 33 -6.83 3.66 -4.74
CA GLY A 33 -8.18 3.34 -4.28
C GLY A 33 -8.18 2.33 -3.14
N LEU A 34 -7.27 1.35 -3.16
CA LEU A 34 -7.10 0.40 -2.06
C LEU A 34 -6.51 1.10 -0.82
N ALA A 35 -5.49 1.95 -1.00
CA ALA A 35 -4.90 2.73 0.09
C ALA A 35 -5.93 3.67 0.74
N ALA A 36 -6.74 4.37 -0.05
CA ALA A 36 -7.81 5.22 0.45
C ALA A 36 -8.83 4.44 1.29
N ARG A 37 -9.23 3.24 0.83
CA ARG A 37 -10.15 2.35 1.59
C ARG A 37 -9.53 1.83 2.89
N LEU A 38 -8.26 1.45 2.88
CA LEU A 38 -7.57 1.03 4.11
C LEU A 38 -7.44 2.18 5.12
N ASN A 39 -7.38 3.43 4.62
CA ASN A 39 -7.27 4.62 5.45
C ASN A 39 -8.62 5.23 5.88
N SER A 40 -9.76 4.82 5.31
CA SER A 40 -11.05 5.51 5.48
C SER A 40 -11.60 5.50 6.90
N GLY A 41 -11.13 4.61 7.78
CA GLY A 41 -11.45 4.59 9.21
C GLY A 41 -10.30 5.03 10.13
N VAL A 42 -9.10 5.26 9.58
CA VAL A 42 -7.90 5.60 10.36
C VAL A 42 -8.01 7.01 10.93
N LEU A 43 -8.60 7.96 10.18
CA LEU A 43 -8.77 9.34 10.65
C LEU A 43 -9.73 9.42 11.86
N GLU A 44 -10.79 8.61 11.86
CA GLU A 44 -11.75 8.56 12.97
C GLU A 44 -11.15 7.84 14.18
N ALA A 45 -10.49 6.70 13.97
CA ALA A 45 -9.81 5.95 15.04
C ALA A 45 -8.60 6.72 15.64
N GLY A 46 -7.93 7.52 14.82
CA GLY A 46 -6.77 8.33 15.17
C GLY A 46 -7.11 9.77 15.54
N ALA A 47 -8.39 10.13 15.74
CA ALA A 47 -8.86 11.51 15.90
C ALA A 47 -8.20 12.31 17.04
N ALA A 48 -7.50 11.64 17.96
CA ALA A 48 -6.70 12.29 19.01
C ALA A 48 -5.37 12.87 18.50
N LEU A 49 -4.89 12.46 17.33
CA LEU A 49 -3.70 12.99 16.68
C LEU A 49 -4.12 13.97 15.57
N ASP A 50 -3.40 15.09 15.47
CA ASP A 50 -3.54 15.92 14.28
C ASP A 50 -3.02 15.18 13.02
N MET A 51 -3.41 15.68 11.86
CA MET A 51 -3.13 15.02 10.58
C MET A 51 -1.63 14.87 10.34
N ARG A 52 -0.85 15.92 10.62
CA ARG A 52 0.60 15.92 10.49
C ARG A 52 1.23 14.85 11.37
N THR A 53 0.86 14.78 12.64
CA THR A 53 1.33 13.76 13.59
C THR A 53 0.99 12.36 13.11
N THR A 54 -0.21 12.16 12.57
CA THR A 54 -0.63 10.89 11.96
C THR A 54 0.29 10.48 10.81
N HIS A 55 0.66 11.43 9.93
CA HIS A 55 1.58 11.16 8.83
C HIS A 55 3.02 10.89 9.29
N LEU A 56 3.52 11.57 10.33
CA LEU A 56 4.83 11.26 10.91
C LEU A 56 4.88 9.84 11.51
N VAL A 57 3.80 9.43 12.20
CA VAL A 57 3.66 8.04 12.70
C VAL A 57 3.65 7.05 11.54
N ARG A 58 2.97 7.39 10.44
CA ARG A 58 2.96 6.57 9.23
C ARG A 58 4.35 6.42 8.63
N VAL A 59 5.13 7.50 8.49
CA VAL A 59 6.55 7.43 8.06
C VAL A 59 7.35 6.48 8.94
N ALA A 60 7.21 6.60 10.26
CA ALA A 60 7.89 5.72 11.20
C ALA A 60 7.51 4.24 11.00
N ALA A 61 6.22 3.95 10.80
CA ALA A 61 5.73 2.61 10.55
C ALA A 61 6.23 2.03 9.22
N MET A 62 6.26 2.82 8.15
CA MET A 62 6.80 2.40 6.85
C MET A 62 8.27 2.00 6.95
N ALA A 63 9.08 2.81 7.65
CA ALA A 63 10.48 2.52 7.90
C ALA A 63 10.66 1.27 8.79
N ALA A 64 9.90 1.15 9.88
CA ALA A 64 10.00 0.03 10.80
C ALA A 64 9.62 -1.31 10.17
N THR A 65 8.64 -1.31 9.28
CA THR A 65 8.13 -2.52 8.61
C THR A 65 8.90 -2.90 7.37
N GLY A 66 9.81 -2.03 6.88
CA GLY A 66 10.53 -2.25 5.63
C GLY A 66 9.59 -2.19 4.42
N MET A 67 8.65 -1.23 4.42
CA MET A 67 7.68 -1.04 3.35
C MET A 67 8.38 -0.92 1.98
N PRO A 68 7.88 -1.61 0.92
CA PRO A 68 8.44 -1.51 -0.42
C PRO A 68 8.24 -0.13 -1.03
N LYS A 69 9.06 0.21 -2.05
CA LYS A 69 9.08 1.51 -2.72
C LYS A 69 7.70 2.04 -3.15
N MET A 70 6.92 1.21 -3.85
CA MET A 70 5.56 1.58 -4.27
C MET A 70 4.66 2.00 -3.09
N GLY A 71 4.84 1.38 -1.93
CA GLY A 71 4.11 1.74 -0.71
C GLY A 71 4.54 3.10 -0.16
N TRP A 72 5.83 3.43 -0.23
CA TRP A 72 6.34 4.76 0.11
C TRP A 72 5.75 5.82 -0.82
N GLU A 73 5.83 5.63 -2.14
CA GLU A 73 5.35 6.58 -3.15
C GLU A 73 3.88 6.94 -2.93
N VAL A 74 3.01 5.93 -2.80
CA VAL A 74 1.58 6.14 -2.54
C VAL A 74 1.33 6.92 -1.25
N ASN A 75 2.06 6.62 -0.18
CA ASN A 75 1.84 7.31 1.10
C ASN A 75 2.45 8.72 1.12
N LEU A 76 3.54 8.97 0.39
CA LEU A 76 4.15 10.27 0.19
C LEU A 76 3.23 11.20 -0.61
N GLU A 77 2.63 10.70 -1.68
CA GLU A 77 1.63 11.44 -2.47
C GLU A 77 0.41 11.83 -1.60
N LEU A 78 -0.02 10.94 -0.70
CA LEU A 78 -1.14 11.21 0.21
C LEU A 78 -0.83 12.19 1.35
N MET A 79 0.43 12.61 1.55
CA MET A 79 0.84 13.49 2.65
C MET A 79 1.70 14.66 2.19
N GLU A 80 1.72 14.95 0.88
CA GLU A 80 2.62 15.93 0.26
C GLU A 80 2.45 17.35 0.82
N ASP A 81 1.25 17.70 1.28
CA ASP A 81 0.92 19.01 1.84
C ASP A 81 1.24 19.12 3.35
N GLU A 82 1.49 18.00 4.03
CA GLU A 82 1.63 17.93 5.50
C GLU A 82 3.03 17.53 5.98
N VAL A 83 3.81 16.78 5.19
CA VAL A 83 5.09 16.21 5.59
C VAL A 83 6.14 16.44 4.50
N GLY A 84 7.20 17.19 4.86
CA GLY A 84 8.33 17.47 3.97
C GLY A 84 9.51 16.52 4.15
N VAL A 85 10.55 16.71 3.33
CA VAL A 85 11.80 15.93 3.42
C VAL A 85 12.46 16.06 4.80
N ASP A 86 12.50 17.26 5.36
CA ASP A 86 13.09 17.52 6.69
C ASP A 86 12.36 16.73 7.80
N ASP A 87 11.05 16.56 7.66
CA ASP A 87 10.24 15.79 8.60
C ASP A 87 10.55 14.30 8.53
N ILE A 88 10.69 13.77 7.32
CA ILE A 88 11.06 12.37 7.08
C ILE A 88 12.45 12.11 7.65
N GLU A 89 13.42 13.00 7.38
CA GLU A 89 14.78 12.89 7.93
C GLU A 89 14.75 12.89 9.46
N ALA A 90 14.02 13.82 10.07
CA ALA A 90 13.87 13.91 11.51
C ALA A 90 13.25 12.63 12.11
N VAL A 91 12.17 12.11 11.52
CA VAL A 91 11.54 10.86 11.97
C VAL A 91 12.52 9.69 11.87
N LEU A 92 13.20 9.52 10.73
CA LEU A 92 14.15 8.44 10.53
C LEU A 92 15.31 8.51 11.53
N ALA A 93 15.83 9.71 11.80
CA ALA A 93 16.88 9.93 12.79
C ALA A 93 16.41 9.56 14.21
N VAL A 94 15.19 9.95 14.59
CA VAL A 94 14.61 9.67 15.91
C VAL A 94 14.36 8.18 16.13
N ILE A 95 13.85 7.47 15.12
CA ILE A 95 13.49 6.05 15.27
C ILE A 95 14.66 5.09 15.00
N ALA A 96 15.76 5.55 14.40
CA ALA A 96 16.91 4.69 14.06
C ALA A 96 17.40 3.82 15.24
N PRO A 97 17.49 4.31 16.49
CA PRO A 97 17.87 3.47 17.64
C PRO A 97 16.84 2.39 18.00
N ILE A 98 15.57 2.56 17.60
CA ILE A 98 14.45 1.66 17.89
C ILE A 98 14.36 0.56 16.82
N ILE A 99 14.42 0.95 15.54
CA ILE A 99 14.26 0.02 14.40
C ILE A 99 15.58 -0.66 14.01
N GLY A 100 16.70 -0.14 14.50
CA GLY A 100 18.05 -0.60 14.22
C GLY A 100 18.59 -0.14 12.86
N THR A 101 19.91 -0.16 12.72
CA THR A 101 20.63 0.35 11.54
C THR A 101 20.20 -0.31 10.24
N SER A 102 19.88 -1.61 10.25
CA SER A 102 19.46 -2.32 9.03
C SER A 102 18.14 -1.78 8.46
N ARG A 103 17.15 -1.49 9.31
CA ARG A 103 15.85 -0.96 8.86
C ARG A 103 15.96 0.50 8.44
N TYR A 104 16.75 1.28 9.17
CA TYR A 104 17.07 2.65 8.79
C TYR A 104 17.70 2.72 7.39
N LEU A 105 18.77 1.94 7.13
CA LEU A 105 19.44 1.93 5.83
C LEU A 105 18.50 1.43 4.72
N GLN A 106 17.68 0.41 4.98
CA GLN A 106 16.68 -0.04 4.02
C GLN A 106 15.71 1.09 3.64
N ALA A 107 15.18 1.82 4.63
CA ALA A 107 14.26 2.93 4.39
C ALA A 107 14.92 4.04 3.57
N VAL A 108 16.14 4.44 3.95
CA VAL A 108 16.92 5.44 3.21
C VAL A 108 17.13 4.98 1.76
N THR A 109 17.68 3.78 1.53
CA THR A 109 17.90 3.25 0.17
C THR A 109 16.63 3.21 -0.65
N THR A 110 15.50 2.83 -0.05
CA THR A 110 14.19 2.80 -0.74
C THR A 110 13.75 4.18 -1.21
N LEU A 111 14.05 5.23 -0.43
CA LEU A 111 13.69 6.62 -0.73
C LEU A 111 14.61 7.28 -1.77
N VAL A 112 15.89 6.89 -1.86
CA VAL A 112 16.86 7.53 -2.77
C VAL A 112 17.06 6.81 -4.11
N THR A 113 16.57 5.57 -4.25
CA THR A 113 16.75 4.79 -5.48
C THR A 113 15.60 5.08 -6.44
N ASP A 114 15.90 5.48 -7.68
CA ASP A 114 14.95 5.68 -8.80
C ASP A 114 14.27 4.40 -9.29
#